data_AF-A0A6A5K5Q2-F1
#
_entry.id   AF-A0A6A5K5Q2-F1
#
_cell.length_a   1.000
_cell.length_b   1.000
_cell.length_c   1.000
_cell.angle_alpha   90.00
_cell.angle_beta   90.00
_cell.angle_gamma   90.00
#
_symmetry.space_group_name_H-M   'P 1'
#
loop_
_entity.id
_entity.type
_entity.pdbx_description
1 polymer ?
#
loop_
_entity_poly.entity_id
_entity_poly.type
_entity_poly.pdbx_seq_one_letter_code
_entity_poly.pdbx_strand_id
1 'polypeptide(L)'
;MSSIFCCSNTQPYKNRVLSHESKFRTFMSWASYPTESNIAETAPSATDATFAVQVVKQTNYGPLDSKLYFVLGADGAFVEVTERWLIDANFEKMNMRVDQCN
;
A
#
# COMPACT_ATOMS: atom_id res chain seq x y z
N MET A 1 17.39 23.92 -35.52
CA MET A 1 16.77 23.48 -34.25
C MET A 1 17.40 22.14 -33.89
N SER A 2 18.26 22.11 -32.88
CA SER A 2 18.85 20.86 -32.38
C SER A 2 17.82 20.13 -31.52
N SER A 3 17.43 18.93 -31.92
CA SER A 3 16.57 18.08 -31.10
C SER A 3 17.32 17.74 -29.81
N ILE A 4 16.70 18.01 -28.65
CA ILE A 4 17.24 17.62 -27.33
C ILE A 4 17.38 16.09 -27.23
N PHE A 5 16.60 15.36 -28.02
CA PHE A 5 16.60 13.90 -28.04
C PHE A 5 16.88 13.38 -29.45
N CYS A 6 17.95 12.60 -29.59
CA CYS A 6 18.38 12.05 -30.88
C CYS A 6 17.52 10.88 -31.40
N CYS A 7 16.53 10.43 -30.63
CA CYS A 7 15.72 9.24 -30.95
C CYS A 7 14.23 9.53 -30.76
N SER A 8 13.39 9.06 -31.67
CA SER A 8 11.92 9.20 -31.64
C SER A 8 11.22 8.31 -30.60
N ASN A 9 11.96 7.49 -29.86
CA ASN A 9 11.41 6.55 -28.87
C ASN A 9 12.01 6.76 -27.46
N THR A 10 12.21 8.01 -27.06
CA THR A 10 12.56 8.34 -25.67
C THR A 10 11.35 8.14 -24.78
N GLN A 11 11.29 7.00 -24.09
CA GLN A 11 10.39 6.84 -22.96
C GLN A 11 11.09 7.35 -21.69
N PRO A 12 10.42 8.15 -20.84
CA PRO A 12 10.94 8.45 -19.52
C PRO A 12 11.20 7.13 -18.79
N TYR A 13 12.24 7.08 -17.95
CA TYR A 13 12.56 5.91 -17.13
C TYR A 13 11.31 5.49 -16.38
N LYS A 14 10.62 4.47 -16.90
CA LYS A 14 9.29 4.10 -16.48
C LYS A 14 9.45 3.57 -15.06
N ASN A 15 8.91 4.31 -14.08
CA ASN A 15 8.80 3.82 -12.70
C ASN A 15 8.21 2.40 -12.81
N ARG A 16 9.03 1.39 -12.49
CA ARG A 16 8.67 -0.02 -12.71
C ARG A 16 7.37 -0.28 -11.96
N VAL A 17 6.35 -0.72 -12.69
CA VAL A 17 5.06 -1.03 -12.07
C VAL A 17 5.27 -2.22 -11.13
N LEU A 18 5.05 -2.02 -9.84
CA LEU A 18 5.19 -3.10 -8.86
C LEU A 18 3.97 -4.03 -8.96
N SER A 19 4.16 -5.33 -8.76
CA SER A 19 3.10 -6.36 -8.89
C SER A 19 1.85 -6.11 -8.04
N HIS A 20 1.97 -5.29 -6.99
CA HIS A 20 0.87 -4.92 -6.09
C HIS A 20 0.55 -3.42 -6.09
N GLU A 21 1.09 -2.66 -7.05
CA GLU A 21 0.89 -1.21 -7.14
C GLU A 21 -0.58 -0.83 -7.22
N SER A 22 -1.42 -1.64 -7.87
CA SER A 22 -2.87 -1.40 -7.94
C SER A 22 -3.52 -1.38 -6.55
N LYS A 23 -3.13 -2.28 -5.64
CA LYS A 23 -3.63 -2.33 -4.26
C LYS A 23 -3.28 -1.06 -3.49
N PHE A 24 -2.04 -0.59 -3.64
CA PHE A 24 -1.58 0.66 -3.03
C PHE A 24 -2.29 1.89 -3.63
N ARG A 25 -2.55 1.89 -4.94
CA ARG A 25 -3.31 2.98 -5.60
C ARG A 25 -4.74 3.07 -5.06
N THR A 26 -5.41 1.93 -4.85
CA THR A 26 -6.74 1.90 -4.21
C THR A 26 -6.69 2.47 -2.80
N PHE A 27 -5.71 2.06 -1.99
CA PHE A 27 -5.52 2.61 -0.64
C PHE A 27 -5.27 4.12 -0.65
N MET A 28 -4.36 4.60 -1.50
CA MET A 28 -4.05 6.03 -1.62
C MET A 28 -5.24 6.84 -2.12
N SER A 29 -6.06 6.27 -3.01
CA SER A 29 -7.30 6.92 -3.45
C SER A 29 -8.29 7.10 -2.30
N TRP A 30 -8.45 6.07 -1.45
CA TRP A 30 -9.27 6.16 -0.25
C TRP A 30 -8.72 7.16 0.77
N ALA A 31 -7.40 7.10 1.05
CA ALA A 31 -6.73 7.97 2.01
C ALA A 31 -6.55 9.43 1.55
N SER A 32 -6.93 9.76 0.31
CA SER A 32 -6.78 11.11 -0.26
C SER A 32 -7.70 12.15 0.37
N TYR A 33 -8.79 11.73 0.99
CA TYR A 33 -9.68 12.57 1.79
C TYR A 33 -9.26 12.50 3.27
N PRO A 34 -9.20 13.62 4.01
CA PRO A 34 -8.87 13.60 5.44
C PRO A 34 -9.87 12.73 6.18
N THR A 35 -9.42 11.53 6.51
CA THR A 35 -10.18 10.49 7.21
C THR A 35 -9.44 10.25 8.50
N GLU A 36 -10.06 10.60 9.63
CA GLU A 36 -9.54 10.15 10.92
C GLU A 36 -9.71 8.64 10.98
N SER A 37 -8.59 7.92 11.05
CA SER A 37 -8.62 6.49 11.31
C SER A 37 -8.61 6.27 12.81
N ASN A 38 -9.57 5.49 13.28
CA ASN A 38 -9.58 4.93 14.63
C ASN A 38 -9.61 3.42 14.48
N ILE A 39 -8.95 2.72 15.40
CA ILE A 39 -9.02 1.25 15.48
C ILE A 39 -10.51 0.89 15.63
N ALA A 40 -11.03 0.11 14.68
CA ALA A 40 -12.43 -0.28 14.75
C ALA A 40 -12.68 -1.16 15.98
N GLU A 41 -13.71 -0.83 16.75
CA GLU A 41 -14.16 -1.65 17.88
C GLU A 41 -14.57 -3.06 17.43
N THR A 42 -15.08 -3.16 16.20
CA THR A 42 -15.39 -4.42 15.53
C THR A 42 -14.42 -4.61 14.38
N ALA A 43 -13.40 -5.45 14.58
CA ALA A 43 -12.51 -5.82 13.50
C ALA A 43 -13.28 -6.66 12.45
N PRO A 44 -13.01 -6.45 11.15
CA PRO A 44 -13.63 -7.27 10.11
C PRO A 44 -13.25 -8.74 10.25
N SER A 45 -14.05 -9.64 9.68
CA SER A 45 -13.74 -11.07 9.68
C SER A 45 -12.47 -11.32 8.87
N ALA A 46 -11.57 -12.15 9.39
CA ALA A 46 -10.32 -12.51 8.72
C ALA A 46 -10.54 -13.11 7.31
N THR A 47 -11.68 -13.76 7.08
CA THR A 47 -12.06 -14.34 5.78
C THR A 47 -12.39 -13.31 4.71
N ASP A 48 -12.78 -12.10 5.10
CA ASP A 48 -13.22 -11.05 4.18
C ASP A 48 -12.05 -10.16 3.73
N ALA A 49 -10.96 -10.17 4.51
CA ALA A 49 -9.77 -9.39 4.25
C ALA A 49 -8.79 -10.15 3.35
N THR A 50 -8.65 -9.72 2.10
CA THR A 50 -7.75 -10.35 1.12
C THR A 50 -6.32 -9.80 1.13
N PHE A 51 -6.13 -8.57 1.63
CA PHE A 51 -4.82 -7.97 1.82
C PHE A 51 -4.87 -6.93 2.94
N ALA A 52 -3.72 -6.71 3.57
CA ALA A 52 -3.51 -5.64 4.54
C ALA A 52 -2.46 -4.66 4.02
N VAL A 53 -2.68 -3.37 4.24
CA VAL A 53 -1.75 -2.28 3.95
C VAL A 53 -1.12 -1.83 5.25
N GLN A 54 0.20 -1.84 5.30
CA GLN A 54 0.97 -1.31 6.42
C GLN A 54 1.41 0.12 6.10
N VAL A 55 0.96 1.07 6.91
CA VAL A 55 1.42 2.46 6.84
C VAL A 55 2.46 2.69 7.93
N VAL A 56 3.62 3.20 7.53
CA VAL A 56 4.74 3.45 8.42
C VAL A 56 5.08 4.93 8.39
N LYS A 57 5.14 5.55 9.56
CA LYS A 57 5.67 6.90 9.73
C LYS A 57 7.12 6.81 10.21
N GLN A 58 8.01 7.47 9.49
CA GLN A 58 9.42 7.62 9.84
C GLN A 58 9.83 9.07 9.62
N THR A 59 10.32 9.72 10.66
CA THR A 59 10.92 11.05 10.55
C THR A 59 12.41 10.92 10.22
N ASN A 60 12.85 11.56 9.14
CA ASN A 60 14.28 11.66 8.75
C ASN A 60 15.04 10.33 8.66
N TYR A 61 14.40 9.26 8.16
CA TYR A 61 15.01 7.91 8.07
C TYR A 61 15.48 7.36 9.43
N GLY A 62 14.97 7.92 10.53
CA GLY A 62 15.25 7.48 11.89
C GLY A 62 14.41 6.27 12.31
N PRO A 63 14.29 6.05 13.63
CA PRO A 63 13.40 5.04 14.18
C PRO A 63 11.97 5.16 13.65
N LEU A 64 11.26 4.04 13.68
CA LEU A 64 9.87 4.00 13.26
C LEU A 64 9.00 4.74 14.29
N ASP A 65 8.33 5.80 13.88
CA ASP A 65 7.51 6.64 14.76
C ASP A 65 6.14 6.00 15.01
N SER A 66 5.51 5.50 13.95
CA SER A 66 4.23 4.78 14.06
C SER A 66 4.06 3.74 12.96
N LYS A 67 3.30 2.69 13.29
CA LYS A 67 2.92 1.58 12.41
C LYS A 67 1.42 1.43 12.52
N LEU A 68 0.71 1.67 11.42
CA LEU A 68 -0.73 1.49 11.32
C LEU A 68 -1.02 0.41 10.28
N TYR A 69 -2.09 -0.34 10.48
CA TYR A 69 -2.50 -1.40 9.57
C TYR A 69 -3.92 -1.20 9.13
N PHE A 70 -4.14 -1.37 7.84
CA PHE A 70 -5.43 -1.17 7.22
C PHE A 70 -5.81 -2.41 6.43
N VAL A 71 -7.07 -2.82 6.54
CA VAL A 71 -7.64 -3.88 5.72
C VAL A 71 -8.85 -3.35 4.98
N LEU A 72 -9.09 -3.89 3.79
CA LEU A 72 -10.28 -3.55 3.02
C LEU A 72 -11.50 -4.23 3.64
N GLY A 73 -12.45 -3.43 4.13
CA GLY A 73 -13.74 -3.88 4.61
C GLY A 73 -14.68 -4.29 3.47
N ALA A 74 -15.78 -4.96 3.82
CA ALA A 74 -16.79 -5.42 2.85
C ALA A 74 -17.50 -4.26 2.12
N ASP A 75 -17.51 -3.08 2.72
CA ASP A 75 -18.05 -1.83 2.18
C ASP A 75 -17.08 -1.13 1.20
N GLY A 76 -15.89 -1.69 0.99
CA GLY A 76 -14.86 -1.09 0.14
C GLY A 76 -14.10 0.07 0.80
N ALA A 77 -14.36 0.34 2.08
CA ALA A 77 -13.58 1.27 2.88
C ALA A 77 -12.43 0.55 3.59
N PHE A 78 -11.34 1.26 3.85
CA PHE A 78 -10.26 0.69 4.66
C PHE A 78 -10.55 0.91 6.14
N VAL A 79 -10.31 -0.12 6.93
CA VAL A 79 -10.50 -0.13 8.38
C VAL A 79 -9.17 -0.34 9.07
N GLU A 80 -8.88 0.47 10.08
CA GLU A 80 -7.68 0.32 10.90
C GLU A 80 -7.82 -0.88 11.85
N VAL A 81 -6.80 -1.74 11.85
CA VAL A 81 -6.74 -2.96 12.69
C VAL A 81 -5.44 -3.02 13.47
N THR A 82 -5.44 -3.83 14.53
CA THR A 82 -4.23 -4.03 15.36
C THR A 82 -3.28 -5.04 14.73
N GLU A 83 -1.99 -4.97 15.08
CA GLU A 83 -1.00 -5.97 14.67
C GLU A 83 -1.38 -7.37 15.14
N ARG A 84 -1.95 -7.47 16.34
CA ARG A 84 -2.39 -8.76 16.89
C ARG A 84 -3.46 -9.41 16.04
N TRP A 85 -4.41 -8.62 15.53
CA TRP A 85 -5.44 -9.12 14.62
C TRP A 85 -4.83 -9.70 13.34
N LEU A 86 -3.80 -9.07 12.77
CA LEU A 86 -3.11 -9.60 11.58
C LEU A 86 -2.42 -10.94 11.85
N ILE A 87 -1.82 -11.09 13.04
CA ILE A 87 -1.18 -12.35 13.46
C ILE A 87 -2.24 -13.45 13.64
N ASP A 88 -3.34 -13.13 14.34
CA ASP A 88 -4.43 -14.08 14.58
C ASP A 88 -5.13 -14.48 13.27
N ALA A 89 -5.21 -13.57 12.30
CA ALA A 89 -5.73 -13.80 10.95
C ALA A 89 -4.71 -14.42 9.98
N ASN A 90 -3.49 -14.76 10.46
CA ASN A 90 -2.41 -15.39 9.69
C ASN A 90 -1.98 -14.61 8.43
N PHE A 91 -1.90 -13.28 8.53
CA PHE A 91 -1.34 -12.45 7.45
C PHE A 91 0.18 -12.54 7.41
N GLU A 92 0.71 -12.80 6.21
CA GLU A 92 2.15 -12.83 5.97
C GLU A 92 2.64 -11.57 5.25
N LYS A 93 3.84 -11.13 5.61
CA LYS A 93 4.48 -9.99 4.94
C LYS A 93 4.87 -10.39 3.52
N MET A 94 4.22 -9.78 2.53
CA MET A 94 4.62 -9.95 1.13
C MET A 94 5.89 -9.15 0.84
N ASN A 95 6.94 -9.85 0.41
CA ASN A 95 8.14 -9.23 -0.16
C ASN A 95 7.92 -9.03 -1.66
N MET A 96 7.89 -7.78 -2.11
CA MET A 96 7.78 -7.48 -3.54
C MET A 96 9.06 -7.90 -4.26
N ARG A 97 8.92 -8.71 -5.31
CA ARG A 97 9.96 -8.89 -6.32
C ARG A 97 9.70 -7.92 -7.45
N VAL A 98 10.77 -7.40 -8.03
CA VAL A 98 10.66 -6.62 -9.26
C VAL A 98 10.51 -7.62 -10.40
N ASP A 99 9.32 -7.74 -10.97
CA ASP A 99 9.11 -8.57 -12.14
C ASP A 99 9.93 -8.01 -13.31
N GLN A 100 11.07 -8.64 -13.58
CA GLN A 100 11.79 -8.44 -14.82
C GLN A 100 11.04 -9.25 -15.88
N CYS A 101 10.21 -8.59 -16.68
CA CYS A 101 9.81 -9.15 -17.97
C CYS A 101 11.08 -9.26 -18.82
N ASN A 102 11.47 -10.49 -19.14
CA ASN A 102 12.50 -10.83 -20.10
C ASN A 102 11.91 -10.76 -21.53
#